data_AF-A0A2H9THY2-F1
#
_entry.id   AF-A0A2H9THY2-F1
#
_cell.length_a   1.000
_cell.length_b   1.000
_cell.length_c   1.000
_cell.angle_alpha   90.00
_cell.angle_beta   90.00
_cell.angle_gamma   90.00
#
_symmetry.space_group_name_H-M   'P 1'
#
loop_
_entity.id
_entity.type
_entity.pdbx_description
1 polymer ?
#
loop_
_entity_poly.entity_id
_entity_poly.type
_entity_poly.pdbx_seq_one_letter_code
_entity_poly.pdbx_strand_id
1 'polypeptide(L)'
;MPEYDAWVARLRDDITNKKYEIFKPEDLIAHDKFNIADGFNVDLTVVEEIQFKGDPVIAVEQEMHKIRELLRVNNDKSKKKDEVCSIVVDLGTRQLRVGYSGDERPSVVIPSQVGTVTDGQYFFGDLALSFPRASMEIKPVISGTEVLDWNLLEKLLVHSVGEKLGAKWTEHPVLFVDNPMWSRETREKLVQMFFDKFDVPAVFLGRAPVLAAFAMGKHSALVIDCGASAIRVGPIFEGYLIKAGALHQPLLGGDALTSQARTILLDDLKIGPLHIPQQVEHKFPVELSQPAKMEPKMLKDVTDSFMTYHQNLVLDDFKESTVQISELSFNGTELARRPPKYYEFPDGYNRNFVIDRFRLGEQLFHPGQFRHQTGEPAPSSVIGLAELINKSLQQCDAEVRGSLIGNLILTGGGSSLNGLSERLNFELGRMPTYISPSSHERRFGAWIGGSILASLSTFQQLWLTKQEYKEHGASYIDRKCP
;
A
#
# COMPACT_ATOMS: atom_id res chain seq x y z
N MET A 1 12.42 11.23 0.60
CA MET A 1 13.88 11.08 0.53
C MET A 1 14.17 9.90 -0.40
N PRO A 2 14.16 10.07 -1.73
CA PRO A 2 14.46 8.98 -2.68
C PRO A 2 15.82 8.33 -2.42
N GLU A 3 16.71 9.16 -1.90
CA GLU A 3 18.07 8.90 -1.51
C GLU A 3 18.18 8.05 -0.21
N TYR A 4 17.25 8.22 0.74
CA TYR A 4 17.12 7.38 1.95
C TYR A 4 16.57 6.01 1.59
N ASP A 5 15.56 5.94 0.72
CA ASP A 5 15.00 4.65 0.27
C ASP A 5 16.03 3.85 -0.54
N ALA A 6 16.84 4.53 -1.36
CA ALA A 6 17.98 3.92 -2.06
C ALA A 6 19.10 3.48 -1.11
N TRP A 7 19.34 4.21 -0.01
CA TRP A 7 20.28 3.81 1.03
C TRP A 7 19.80 2.59 1.82
N VAL A 8 18.52 2.55 2.20
CA VAL A 8 17.90 1.37 2.85
C VAL A 8 17.93 0.15 1.92
N ALA A 9 17.71 0.33 0.61
CA ALA A 9 17.81 -0.74 -0.37
C ALA A 9 19.24 -1.29 -0.52
N ARG A 10 20.27 -0.42 -0.48
CA ARG A 10 21.68 -0.85 -0.50
C ARG A 10 22.12 -1.51 0.81
N LEU A 11 21.73 -0.96 1.94
CA LEU A 11 21.98 -1.55 3.26
C LEU A 11 21.31 -2.93 3.38
N ARG A 12 20.11 -3.08 2.81
CA ARG A 12 19.44 -4.37 2.65
C ARG A 12 20.29 -5.34 1.85
N ASP A 13 20.79 -4.95 0.68
CA ASP A 13 21.66 -5.82 -0.12
C ASP A 13 22.94 -6.20 0.62
N ASP A 14 23.59 -5.26 1.32
CA ASP A 14 24.82 -5.54 2.08
C ASP A 14 24.57 -6.47 3.28
N ILE A 15 23.49 -6.29 4.05
CA ILE A 15 23.13 -7.17 5.18
C ILE A 15 22.70 -8.56 4.69
N THR A 16 22.02 -8.63 3.55
CA THR A 16 21.48 -9.90 3.03
C THR A 16 22.57 -10.72 2.32
N ASN A 17 23.56 -10.06 1.71
CA ASN A 17 24.59 -10.70 0.88
C ASN A 17 25.97 -10.83 1.55
N LYS A 18 26.28 -10.07 2.62
CA LYS A 18 27.56 -10.17 3.33
C LYS A 18 27.35 -10.55 4.78
N LYS A 19 28.02 -11.62 5.21
CA LYS A 19 28.13 -12.04 6.62
C LYS A 19 28.93 -10.99 7.40
N TYR A 20 28.32 -9.88 7.77
CA TYR A 20 28.91 -8.98 8.75
C TYR A 20 28.55 -9.49 10.14
N GLU A 21 29.51 -10.10 10.84
CA GLU A 21 29.39 -10.37 12.28
C GLU A 21 29.56 -9.08 13.11
N ILE A 22 30.10 -8.03 12.49
CA ILE A 22 30.40 -6.74 13.09
C ILE A 22 30.12 -5.63 12.04
N PHE A 23 29.33 -4.61 12.41
CA PHE A 23 29.11 -3.39 11.63
C PHE A 23 29.90 -2.25 12.27
N LYS A 24 30.79 -1.58 11.52
CA LYS A 24 31.60 -0.48 12.09
C LYS A 24 30.96 0.88 11.83
N PRO A 25 31.15 1.88 12.71
CA PRO A 25 30.66 3.24 12.49
C PRO A 25 31.21 3.87 11.21
N GLU A 26 32.41 3.44 10.80
CA GLU A 26 33.08 3.86 9.57
C GLU A 26 32.34 3.40 8.30
N ASP A 27 31.56 2.31 8.36
CA ASP A 27 30.75 1.80 7.23
C ASP A 27 29.50 2.67 6.99
N LEU A 28 29.03 3.40 8.01
CA LEU A 28 28.02 4.46 7.86
C LEU A 28 28.63 5.72 7.21
N ILE A 29 29.87 6.07 7.60
CA ILE A 29 30.54 7.31 7.17
C ILE A 29 31.14 7.17 5.76
N ALA A 30 31.61 5.98 5.36
CA ALA A 30 32.19 5.73 4.04
C ALA A 30 31.18 5.83 2.88
N HIS A 31 29.88 5.85 3.19
CA HIS A 31 28.80 5.92 2.21
C HIS A 31 28.06 7.28 2.18
N ASP A 32 28.47 8.24 3.01
CA ASP A 32 27.89 9.59 3.06
C ASP A 32 28.76 10.62 2.33
N LYS A 33 28.47 10.80 1.04
CA LYS A 33 28.37 12.16 0.48
C LYS A 33 26.90 12.58 0.43
N PHE A 34 26.19 12.41 1.53
CA PHE A 34 24.97 13.15 1.77
C PHE A 34 25.35 14.54 2.27
N ASN A 35 25.46 15.49 1.34
CA ASN A 35 25.18 16.87 1.69
C ASN A 35 23.69 16.91 2.07
N ILE A 36 23.42 16.72 3.37
CA ILE A 36 22.15 17.13 3.96
C ILE A 36 22.10 18.64 3.72
N ALA A 37 21.33 19.05 2.70
CA ALA A 37 21.13 20.45 2.38
C ALA A 37 20.70 21.18 3.65
N ASP A 38 21.47 22.23 3.95
CA ASP A 38 21.25 23.28 4.94
C ASP A 38 21.10 22.86 6.43
N GLY A 39 22.26 22.69 7.08
CA GLY A 39 22.44 23.17 8.47
C GLY A 39 22.53 22.15 9.60
N PHE A 40 22.54 20.85 9.32
CA PHE A 40 22.59 19.81 10.37
C PHE A 40 23.95 19.10 10.43
N ASN A 41 24.80 19.49 11.40
CA ASN A 41 25.92 18.66 11.83
C ASN A 41 25.40 17.65 12.86
N VAL A 42 25.19 16.41 12.44
CA VAL A 42 24.92 15.29 13.36
C VAL A 42 26.27 14.66 13.66
N ASP A 43 26.67 14.68 14.93
CA ASP A 43 27.89 14.01 15.37
C ASP A 43 27.67 12.50 15.34
N LEU A 44 28.18 11.83 14.30
CA LEU A 44 28.05 10.38 14.12
C LEU A 44 29.01 9.58 15.03
N THR A 45 29.88 10.24 15.82
CA THR A 45 30.73 9.55 16.81
C THR A 45 29.94 8.92 17.96
N VAL A 46 28.62 9.13 18.01
CA VAL A 46 27.71 8.52 19.00
C VAL A 46 27.25 7.12 18.56
N VAL A 47 27.49 6.71 17.31
CA VAL A 47 27.18 5.35 16.85
C VAL A 47 28.32 4.43 17.27
N GLU A 48 28.06 3.54 18.23
CA GLU A 48 29.03 2.51 18.65
C GLU A 48 29.13 1.37 17.63
N GLU A 49 30.21 0.59 17.67
CA GLU A 49 30.41 -0.60 16.83
C GLU A 49 29.31 -1.64 17.11
N ILE A 50 28.53 -2.02 16.09
CA ILE A 50 27.42 -2.95 16.23
C ILE A 50 27.96 -4.37 16.11
N GLN A 51 28.16 -5.04 17.23
CA GLN A 51 28.35 -6.49 17.23
C GLN A 51 26.99 -7.19 17.11
N PHE A 52 26.79 -7.96 16.05
CA PHE A 52 25.54 -8.69 15.84
C PHE A 52 25.49 -9.92 16.77
N LYS A 53 24.91 -9.76 17.97
CA LYS A 53 24.42 -10.89 18.76
C LYS A 53 22.95 -11.11 18.47
N GLY A 54 22.63 -12.09 17.60
CA GLY A 54 21.26 -12.46 17.27
C GLY A 54 20.85 -12.05 15.85
N ASP A 55 19.59 -11.67 15.68
CA ASP A 55 19.04 -11.32 14.36
C ASP A 55 19.62 -9.97 13.86
N PRO A 56 20.30 -9.95 12.70
CA PRO A 56 20.99 -8.76 12.23
C PRO A 56 20.04 -7.63 11.84
N VAL A 57 18.83 -7.96 11.39
CA VAL A 57 17.82 -6.94 11.03
C VAL A 57 17.29 -6.27 12.28
N ILE A 58 17.01 -7.02 13.35
CA ILE A 58 16.58 -6.45 14.63
C ILE A 58 17.65 -5.48 15.17
N ALA A 59 18.92 -5.89 15.14
CA ALA A 59 20.02 -5.05 15.63
C ALA A 59 20.13 -3.72 14.85
N VAL A 60 20.02 -3.77 13.52
CA VAL A 60 20.01 -2.57 12.67
C VAL A 60 18.79 -1.70 12.97
N GLU A 61 17.60 -2.29 13.10
CA GLU A 61 16.39 -1.52 13.40
C GLU A 61 16.46 -0.81 14.77
N GLN A 62 17.05 -1.45 15.77
CA GLN A 62 17.28 -0.86 17.10
C GLN A 62 18.22 0.34 17.04
N GLU A 63 19.32 0.25 16.30
CA GLU A 63 20.23 1.38 16.15
C GLU A 63 19.64 2.52 15.31
N MET A 64 18.92 2.20 14.24
CA MET A 64 18.18 3.21 13.47
C MET A 64 17.16 3.94 14.32
N HIS A 65 16.50 3.24 15.25
CA HIS A 65 15.56 3.86 16.18
C HIS A 65 16.29 4.85 17.11
N LYS A 66 17.43 4.48 17.70
CA LYS A 66 18.26 5.37 18.52
C LYS A 66 18.71 6.62 17.75
N ILE A 67 19.16 6.45 16.51
CA ILE A 67 19.56 7.58 15.63
C ILE A 67 18.38 8.51 15.39
N ARG A 68 17.18 7.97 15.09
CA ARG A 68 15.98 8.79 14.88
C ARG A 68 15.57 9.58 16.13
N GLU A 69 15.65 8.97 17.31
CA GLU A 69 15.38 9.66 18.57
C GLU A 69 16.37 10.82 18.78
N LEU A 70 17.66 10.62 18.53
CA LEU A 70 18.66 11.69 18.58
C LEU A 70 18.35 12.83 17.58
N LEU A 71 17.93 12.50 16.36
CA LEU A 71 17.54 13.47 15.34
C LEU A 71 16.26 14.24 15.72
N ARG A 72 15.28 13.56 16.33
CA ARG A 72 14.03 14.19 16.79
C ARG A 72 14.27 15.23 17.87
N VAL A 73 15.08 14.91 18.88
CA VAL A 73 15.43 15.85 19.97
C VAL A 73 16.04 17.15 19.42
N ASN A 74 16.74 17.08 18.28
CA ASN A 74 17.29 18.25 17.62
C ASN A 74 16.25 19.01 16.76
N ASN A 75 15.28 18.32 16.14
CA ASN A 75 14.25 18.92 15.31
C ASN A 75 13.14 19.62 16.09
N ASP A 76 12.80 19.11 17.28
CA ASP A 76 11.74 19.66 18.14
C ASP A 76 12.07 21.06 18.70
N LYS A 77 13.33 21.50 18.57
CA LYS A 77 13.76 22.87 18.86
C LYS A 77 13.36 23.88 17.76
N SER A 78 12.83 23.43 16.61
CA SER A 78 12.56 24.28 15.44
C SER A 78 11.08 24.40 15.03
N LYS A 79 10.17 23.54 15.54
CA LYS A 79 8.74 23.62 15.20
C LYS A 79 8.01 24.59 16.15
N LYS A 80 7.24 25.52 15.58
CA LYS A 80 6.34 26.42 16.32
C LYS A 80 5.33 25.60 17.13
N LYS A 81 5.17 25.96 18.40
CA LYS A 81 4.65 25.14 19.50
C LYS A 81 3.13 25.19 19.70
N ASP A 82 2.37 25.76 18.76
CA ASP A 82 1.01 26.27 19.07
C ASP A 82 -0.16 25.52 18.41
N GLU A 83 0.05 24.48 17.58
CA GLU A 83 -1.04 23.65 17.06
C GLU A 83 -0.77 22.15 17.29
N VAL A 84 -1.71 21.47 17.97
CA VAL A 84 -1.69 20.02 18.13
C VAL A 84 -2.00 19.38 16.78
N CYS A 85 -0.98 18.90 16.07
CA CYS A 85 -1.18 18.12 14.84
C CYS A 85 -1.89 16.80 15.16
N SER A 86 -2.81 16.39 14.29
CA SER A 86 -3.45 15.07 14.39
C SER A 86 -2.68 14.01 13.60
N ILE A 87 -2.90 12.74 13.93
CA ILE A 87 -2.32 11.59 13.22
C ILE A 87 -3.33 11.11 12.19
N VAL A 88 -2.89 10.88 10.95
CA VAL A 88 -3.71 10.30 9.89
C VAL A 88 -3.28 8.88 9.60
N VAL A 89 -4.19 7.93 9.74
CA VAL A 89 -3.97 6.49 9.54
C VAL A 89 -4.83 5.97 8.38
N ASP A 90 -4.20 5.42 7.35
CA ASP A 90 -4.86 4.75 6.22
C ASP A 90 -4.44 3.28 6.15
N LEU A 91 -5.35 2.39 6.57
CA LEU A 91 -5.16 0.94 6.54
C LEU A 91 -5.64 0.37 5.20
N GLY A 92 -4.75 0.37 4.21
CA GLY A 92 -4.97 -0.35 2.96
C GLY A 92 -4.77 -1.86 3.11
N THR A 93 -5.33 -2.65 2.21
CA THR A 93 -5.15 -4.12 2.22
C THR A 93 -3.73 -4.57 1.89
N ARG A 94 -2.96 -3.73 1.21
CA ARG A 94 -1.55 -3.98 0.90
C ARG A 94 -0.58 -3.23 1.80
N GLN A 95 -0.89 -1.99 2.16
CA GLN A 95 -0.02 -1.12 2.93
C GLN A 95 -0.80 -0.29 3.94
N LEU A 96 -0.23 -0.13 5.11
CA LEU A 96 -0.60 0.86 6.11
C LEU A 96 0.19 2.14 5.86
N ARG A 97 -0.48 3.28 5.93
CA ARG A 97 0.11 4.61 5.76
C ARG A 97 -0.21 5.47 6.96
N VAL A 98 0.81 6.13 7.51
CA VAL A 98 0.68 6.98 8.70
C VAL A 98 1.49 8.26 8.50
N GLY A 99 0.97 9.40 8.94
CA GLY A 99 1.73 10.64 9.09
C GLY A 99 0.93 11.69 9.86
N TYR A 100 1.44 12.91 9.91
CA TYR A 100 0.76 14.02 10.57
C TYR A 100 -0.17 14.75 9.60
N SER A 101 -1.25 15.34 10.11
CA SER A 101 -2.08 16.28 9.37
C SER A 101 -1.27 17.47 8.88
N GLY A 102 -1.49 17.88 7.63
CA GLY A 102 -0.75 18.96 6.97
C GLY A 102 0.47 18.48 6.19
N ASP A 103 0.92 17.23 6.39
CA ASP A 103 1.96 16.63 5.56
C ASP A 103 1.40 16.29 4.16
N GLU A 104 2.21 16.54 3.12
CA GLU A 104 1.85 16.23 1.72
C GLU A 104 1.90 14.73 1.39
N ARG A 105 2.57 13.92 2.22
CA ARG A 105 2.73 12.47 2.05
C ARG A 105 2.82 11.76 3.39
N PRO A 106 2.43 10.47 3.47
CA PRO A 106 2.62 9.70 4.70
C PRO A 106 4.10 9.59 5.05
N SER A 107 4.40 9.78 6.34
CA SER A 107 5.75 9.64 6.90
C SER A 107 6.17 8.18 7.06
N VAL A 108 5.20 7.28 7.26
CA VAL A 108 5.40 5.84 7.40
C VAL A 108 4.51 5.14 6.39
N VAL A 109 5.11 4.29 5.54
CA VAL A 109 4.39 3.40 4.63
C VAL A 109 5.01 2.02 4.77
N ILE A 110 4.23 1.06 5.27
CA ILE A 110 4.71 -0.31 5.49
C ILE A 110 3.66 -1.34 5.02
N PRO A 111 4.05 -2.60 4.77
CA PRO A 111 3.11 -3.66 4.44
C PRO A 111 2.03 -3.84 5.52
N SER A 112 0.80 -4.15 5.11
CA SER A 112 -0.31 -4.53 6.03
C SER A 112 -0.23 -6.01 6.45
N GLN A 113 1.00 -6.51 6.57
CA GLN A 113 1.33 -7.88 6.93
C GLN A 113 2.29 -7.85 8.12
N VAL A 114 2.19 -8.86 8.98
CA VAL A 114 3.06 -9.05 10.14
C VAL A 114 3.71 -10.42 10.06
N GLY A 115 5.01 -10.45 10.26
CA GLY A 115 5.76 -11.69 10.41
C GLY A 115 5.69 -12.18 11.85
N THR A 116 5.42 -13.46 12.05
CA THR A 116 5.32 -14.08 13.39
C THR A 116 6.13 -15.35 13.45
N VAL A 117 6.86 -15.57 14.55
CA VAL A 117 7.51 -16.84 14.88
C VAL A 117 6.88 -17.46 16.13
N THR A 118 7.09 -18.76 16.34
CA THR A 118 6.47 -19.56 17.41
C THR A 118 6.71 -19.00 18.81
N ASP A 119 7.84 -18.31 19.02
CA ASP A 119 8.23 -17.72 20.32
C ASP A 119 7.52 -16.39 20.61
N GLY A 120 6.58 -15.95 19.76
CA GLY A 120 5.79 -14.75 19.97
C GLY A 120 6.48 -13.44 19.58
N GLN A 121 7.59 -13.50 18.81
CA GLN A 121 8.19 -12.30 18.23
C GLN A 121 7.44 -11.86 16.96
N TYR A 122 7.41 -10.55 16.75
CA TYR A 122 6.72 -9.90 15.63
C TYR A 122 7.69 -9.10 14.78
N PHE A 123 7.50 -9.15 13.47
CA PHE A 123 8.34 -8.50 12.48
C PHE A 123 7.48 -7.64 11.56
N PHE A 124 7.90 -6.39 11.36
CA PHE A 124 7.12 -5.38 10.64
C PHE A 124 7.97 -4.69 9.58
N GLY A 125 7.32 -4.18 8.53
CA GLY A 125 8.03 -3.46 7.47
C GLY A 125 8.74 -4.37 6.47
N ASP A 126 9.09 -3.81 5.31
CA ASP A 126 9.63 -4.58 4.20
C ASP A 126 10.94 -5.31 4.57
N LEU A 127 11.84 -4.62 5.29
CA LEU A 127 13.15 -5.20 5.63
C LEU A 127 13.02 -6.44 6.53
N ALA A 128 12.22 -6.34 7.59
CA ALA A 128 12.05 -7.45 8.51
C ALA A 128 11.31 -8.62 7.82
N LEU A 129 10.30 -8.35 7.00
CA LEU A 129 9.57 -9.39 6.26
C LEU A 129 10.41 -10.05 5.15
N SER A 130 11.41 -9.34 4.60
CA SER A 130 12.32 -9.86 3.58
C SER A 130 13.38 -10.84 4.10
N PHE A 131 13.69 -10.79 5.40
CA PHE A 131 14.73 -11.62 5.98
C PHE A 131 14.20 -13.01 6.33
N PRO A 132 14.78 -14.10 5.78
CA PRO A 132 14.32 -15.46 6.04
C PRO A 132 14.64 -15.87 7.48
N ARG A 133 13.60 -16.32 8.20
CA ARG A 133 13.71 -16.85 9.56
C ARG A 133 13.04 -18.21 9.64
N ALA A 134 13.62 -19.09 10.45
CA ALA A 134 13.05 -20.41 10.70
C ALA A 134 11.63 -20.27 11.29
N SER A 135 10.68 -21.01 10.71
CA SER A 135 9.28 -21.08 11.13
C SER A 135 8.52 -19.74 11.12
N MET A 136 9.04 -18.71 10.45
CA MET A 136 8.35 -17.42 10.34
C MET A 136 7.16 -17.51 9.38
N GLU A 137 5.98 -17.19 9.89
CA GLU A 137 4.77 -17.02 9.10
C GLU A 137 4.53 -15.54 8.79
N ILE A 138 4.17 -15.21 7.55
CA ILE A 138 3.75 -13.86 7.15
C ILE A 138 2.24 -13.82 7.04
N LYS A 139 1.60 -13.02 7.92
CA LYS A 139 0.14 -12.97 8.07
C LYS A 139 -0.41 -11.61 7.67
N PRO A 140 -1.43 -11.55 6.79
CA PRO A 140 -2.15 -10.30 6.53
C PRO A 140 -2.98 -9.88 7.75
N VAL A 141 -2.97 -8.59 8.06
CA VAL A 141 -3.81 -8.01 9.12
C VAL A 141 -5.26 -7.82 8.65
N ILE A 142 -5.44 -7.58 7.35
CA ILE A 142 -6.70 -7.27 6.71
C ILE A 142 -6.79 -8.00 5.36
N SER A 143 -7.98 -8.48 5.01
CA SER A 143 -8.28 -9.04 3.69
C SER A 143 -9.62 -8.54 3.20
N GLY A 144 -9.67 -7.99 1.99
CA GLY A 144 -10.89 -7.40 1.42
C GLY A 144 -11.44 -6.25 2.27
N THR A 145 -12.49 -6.53 3.04
CA THR A 145 -13.15 -5.60 3.96
C THR A 145 -13.10 -6.06 5.41
N GLU A 146 -12.39 -7.14 5.72
CA GLU A 146 -12.38 -7.77 7.03
C GLU A 146 -11.00 -7.66 7.70
N VAL A 147 -10.98 -7.20 8.94
CA VAL A 147 -9.79 -7.27 9.81
C VAL A 147 -9.68 -8.68 10.35
N LEU A 148 -8.67 -9.42 9.89
CA LEU A 148 -8.50 -10.85 10.19
C LEU A 148 -7.98 -11.08 11.61
N ASP A 149 -7.07 -10.21 12.08
CA ASP A 149 -6.49 -10.31 13.42
C ASP A 149 -6.30 -8.91 14.04
N TRP A 150 -7.13 -8.63 15.04
CA TRP A 150 -7.14 -7.35 15.74
C TRP A 150 -5.92 -7.14 16.65
N ASN A 151 -5.32 -8.22 17.16
CA ASN A 151 -4.10 -8.15 17.96
C ASN A 151 -2.89 -7.85 17.05
N LEU A 152 -2.86 -8.40 15.84
CA LEU A 152 -1.85 -8.01 14.85
C LEU A 152 -2.05 -6.56 14.37
N LEU A 153 -3.29 -6.11 14.19
CA LEU A 153 -3.57 -4.70 13.88
C LEU A 153 -3.08 -3.77 14.98
N GLU A 154 -3.37 -4.08 16.25
CA GLU A 154 -2.90 -3.30 17.40
C GLU A 154 -1.36 -3.17 17.37
N LYS A 155 -0.65 -4.29 17.19
CA LYS A 155 0.81 -4.30 17.11
C LYS A 155 1.36 -3.54 15.91
N LEU A 156 0.74 -3.68 14.74
CA LEU A 156 1.13 -2.95 13.54
C LEU A 156 0.97 -1.44 13.72
N LEU A 157 -0.09 -1.00 14.40
CA LEU A 157 -0.31 0.41 14.75
C LEU A 157 0.70 0.91 15.78
N VAL A 158 0.99 0.14 16.83
CA VAL A 158 2.05 0.48 17.83
C VAL A 158 3.38 0.70 17.12
N HIS A 159 3.78 -0.24 16.26
CA HIS A 159 5.01 -0.12 15.49
C HIS A 159 5.01 1.11 14.56
N SER A 160 3.92 1.33 13.83
CA SER A 160 3.86 2.41 12.83
C SER A 160 3.79 3.80 13.44
N VAL A 161 2.96 3.98 14.47
CA VAL A 161 2.70 5.28 15.08
C VAL A 161 3.64 5.55 16.24
N GLY A 162 3.76 4.61 17.17
CA GLY A 162 4.58 4.77 18.37
C GLY A 162 6.08 4.72 18.05
N GLU A 163 6.53 3.72 17.30
CA GLU A 163 7.96 3.49 17.08
C GLU A 163 8.50 4.21 15.84
N LYS A 164 7.83 4.09 14.69
CA LYS A 164 8.29 4.69 13.42
C LYS A 164 7.91 6.17 13.34
N LEU A 165 6.65 6.55 13.55
CA LEU A 165 6.24 7.97 13.55
C LEU A 165 6.68 8.70 14.83
N GLY A 166 6.90 7.99 15.95
CA GLY A 166 7.34 8.57 17.21
C GLY A 166 6.27 9.37 17.95
N ALA A 167 5.01 9.16 17.59
CA ALA A 167 3.90 9.92 18.14
C ALA A 167 3.38 9.23 19.40
N LYS A 168 3.07 10.02 20.43
CA LYS A 168 2.37 9.53 21.61
C LYS A 168 0.86 9.63 21.38
N TRP A 169 0.20 8.49 21.36
CA TRP A 169 -1.24 8.39 21.13
C TRP A 169 -2.09 9.33 22.02
N THR A 170 -1.71 9.49 23.29
CA THR A 170 -2.41 10.35 24.27
C THR A 170 -2.35 11.84 23.95
N GLU A 171 -1.43 12.27 23.09
CA GLU A 171 -1.20 13.69 22.78
C GLU A 171 -1.86 14.12 21.46
N HIS A 172 -2.38 13.18 20.65
CA HIS A 172 -2.82 13.46 19.28
C HIS A 172 -4.19 12.85 18.94
N PRO A 173 -5.13 13.63 18.39
CA PRO A 173 -6.32 13.07 17.73
C PRO A 173 -5.94 12.18 16.55
N VAL A 174 -6.78 11.19 16.22
CA VAL A 174 -6.56 10.27 15.10
C VAL A 174 -7.66 10.37 14.06
N LEU A 175 -7.32 10.80 12.84
CA LEU A 175 -8.17 10.59 11.66
C LEU A 175 -7.83 9.24 11.06
N PHE A 176 -8.81 8.34 11.03
CA PHE A 176 -8.69 7.04 10.37
C PHE A 176 -9.43 7.06 9.03
N VAL A 177 -8.78 6.60 7.97
CA VAL A 177 -9.40 6.44 6.64
C VAL A 177 -10.28 5.20 6.65
N ASP A 178 -11.58 5.43 6.68
CA ASP A 178 -12.63 4.43 6.80
C ASP A 178 -12.99 3.85 5.44
N ASN A 179 -13.08 2.53 5.35
CA ASN A 179 -13.58 1.85 4.17
C ASN A 179 -15.12 1.87 4.21
N PRO A 180 -15.80 2.44 3.21
CA PRO A 180 -17.27 2.54 3.20
C PRO A 180 -18.01 1.20 3.34
N MET A 181 -17.34 0.09 3.04
CA MET A 181 -17.89 -1.26 3.13
C MET A 181 -17.73 -1.90 4.51
N TRP A 182 -17.07 -1.24 5.46
CA TRP A 182 -16.93 -1.77 6.82
C TRP A 182 -18.26 -1.81 7.55
N SER A 183 -18.49 -2.92 8.26
CA SER A 183 -19.66 -3.06 9.12
C SER A 183 -19.58 -2.07 10.28
N ARG A 184 -20.75 -1.73 10.82
CA ARG A 184 -20.83 -0.92 12.04
C ARG A 184 -19.98 -1.52 13.16
N GLU A 185 -20.08 -2.83 13.39
CA GLU A 185 -19.28 -3.55 14.40
C GLU A 185 -17.76 -3.35 14.19
N THR A 186 -17.28 -3.41 12.95
CA THR A 186 -15.86 -3.18 12.64
C THR A 186 -15.44 -1.75 13.02
N ARG A 187 -16.27 -0.76 12.70
CA ARG A 187 -16.02 0.65 13.06
C ARG A 187 -16.04 0.84 14.58
N GLU A 188 -17.01 0.25 15.27
CA GLU A 188 -17.14 0.32 16.72
C GLU A 188 -15.92 -0.31 17.42
N LYS A 189 -15.49 -1.49 16.98
CA LYS A 189 -14.30 -2.17 17.52
C LYS A 189 -13.00 -1.41 17.28
N LEU A 190 -12.86 -0.77 16.12
CA LEU A 190 -11.73 0.09 15.81
C LEU A 190 -11.67 1.32 16.72
N VAL A 191 -12.79 2.05 16.87
CA VAL A 191 -12.88 3.23 17.73
C VAL A 191 -12.65 2.85 19.19
N GLN A 192 -13.21 1.71 19.62
CA GLN A 192 -12.96 1.17 20.95
C GLN A 192 -11.46 0.95 21.18
N MET A 193 -10.74 0.33 20.24
CA MET A 193 -9.29 0.14 20.35
C MET A 193 -8.56 1.50 20.51
N PHE A 194 -8.92 2.51 19.73
CA PHE A 194 -8.32 3.84 19.86
C PHE A 194 -8.52 4.48 21.24
N PHE A 195 -9.73 4.40 21.81
CA PHE A 195 -10.00 5.00 23.12
C PHE A 195 -9.51 4.15 24.30
N ASP A 196 -9.67 2.83 24.24
CA ASP A 196 -9.43 1.93 25.38
C ASP A 196 -7.98 1.47 25.44
N LYS A 197 -7.34 1.20 24.29
CA LYS A 197 -5.96 0.71 24.22
C LYS A 197 -4.95 1.83 24.03
N PHE A 198 -5.22 2.74 23.11
CA PHE A 198 -4.29 3.82 22.76
C PHE A 198 -4.53 5.12 23.52
N ASP A 199 -5.66 5.24 24.23
CA ASP A 199 -6.00 6.42 25.04
C ASP A 199 -5.94 7.74 24.25
N VAL A 200 -6.38 7.70 22.99
CA VAL A 200 -6.37 8.91 22.15
C VAL A 200 -7.40 9.93 22.64
N PRO A 201 -7.12 11.25 22.54
CA PRO A 201 -8.05 12.29 22.98
C PRO A 201 -9.33 12.35 22.13
N ALA A 202 -9.22 12.10 20.82
CA ALA A 202 -10.34 12.12 19.90
C ALA A 202 -10.07 11.30 18.62
N VAL A 203 -11.14 10.86 17.95
CA VAL A 203 -11.10 10.07 16.72
C VAL A 203 -12.06 10.64 15.68
N PHE A 204 -11.70 10.54 14.40
CA PHE A 204 -12.65 10.73 13.30
C PHE A 204 -12.45 9.63 12.26
N LEU A 205 -13.55 9.08 11.74
CA LEU A 205 -13.54 8.11 10.65
C LEU A 205 -13.93 8.79 9.35
N GLY A 206 -12.96 9.08 8.49
CA GLY A 206 -13.18 9.74 7.21
C GLY A 206 -13.34 8.73 6.08
N ARG A 207 -14.48 8.74 5.37
CA ARG A 207 -14.74 7.81 4.27
C ARG A 207 -13.69 7.98 3.16
N ALA A 208 -12.99 6.91 2.80
CA ALA A 208 -11.93 6.93 1.79
C ALA A 208 -12.28 7.67 0.49
N PRO A 209 -13.44 7.43 -0.19
CA PRO A 209 -13.77 8.17 -1.41
C PRO A 209 -14.07 9.65 -1.17
N VAL A 210 -14.64 10.02 -0.02
CA VAL A 210 -14.87 11.44 0.33
C VAL A 210 -13.54 12.15 0.50
N LEU A 211 -12.61 11.53 1.25
CA LEU A 211 -11.27 12.08 1.44
C LEU A 211 -10.51 12.19 0.10
N ALA A 212 -10.58 11.16 -0.76
CA ALA A 212 -9.94 11.21 -2.07
C ALA A 212 -10.51 12.32 -2.98
N ALA A 213 -11.83 12.56 -2.96
CA ALA A 213 -12.43 13.68 -3.68
C ALA A 213 -11.99 15.04 -3.10
N PHE A 214 -11.93 15.13 -1.77
CA PHE A 214 -11.49 16.31 -1.05
C PHE A 214 -10.04 16.68 -1.36
N ALA A 215 -9.15 15.69 -1.46
CA ALA A 215 -7.76 15.89 -1.88
C ALA A 215 -7.63 16.55 -3.26
N MET A 216 -8.61 16.36 -4.13
CA MET A 216 -8.66 16.92 -5.48
C MET A 216 -9.49 18.22 -5.56
N GLY A 217 -9.93 18.76 -4.42
CA GLY A 217 -10.76 19.97 -4.36
C GLY A 217 -12.15 19.78 -4.96
N LYS A 218 -12.67 18.55 -5.00
CA LYS A 218 -13.98 18.22 -5.55
C LYS A 218 -14.96 17.85 -4.44
N HIS A 219 -16.05 18.61 -4.32
CA HIS A 219 -17.17 18.28 -3.43
C HIS A 219 -18.20 17.38 -4.11
N SER A 220 -18.24 17.34 -5.45
CA SER A 220 -19.07 16.41 -6.21
C SER A 220 -18.21 15.71 -7.26
N ALA A 221 -18.12 14.38 -7.18
CA ALA A 221 -17.24 13.56 -8.01
C ALA A 221 -17.61 12.07 -7.96
N LEU A 222 -17.25 11.33 -9.01
CA LEU A 222 -17.26 9.87 -8.98
C LEU A 222 -15.83 9.36 -8.73
N VAL A 223 -15.54 8.90 -7.52
CA VAL A 223 -14.21 8.38 -7.17
C VAL A 223 -14.11 6.90 -7.52
N ILE A 224 -13.08 6.54 -8.27
CA ILE A 224 -12.76 5.19 -8.72
C ILE A 224 -11.41 4.82 -8.08
N ASP A 225 -11.46 4.02 -7.01
CA ASP A 225 -10.28 3.55 -6.29
C ASP A 225 -9.87 2.17 -6.78
N CYS A 226 -8.77 2.12 -7.55
CA CYS A 226 -8.13 0.90 -8.01
C CYS A 226 -7.13 0.40 -6.98
N GLY A 227 -7.63 -0.29 -5.95
CA GLY A 227 -6.84 -0.84 -4.86
C GLY A 227 -6.19 -2.20 -5.15
N ALA A 228 -5.53 -2.76 -4.13
CA ALA A 228 -4.91 -4.09 -4.22
C ALA A 228 -5.96 -5.19 -4.23
N SER A 229 -6.78 -5.29 -3.18
CA SER A 229 -7.73 -6.40 -3.04
C SER A 229 -9.03 -6.25 -3.84
N ALA A 230 -9.35 -5.02 -4.28
CA ALA A 230 -10.62 -4.69 -4.90
C ALA A 230 -10.57 -3.33 -5.62
N ILE A 231 -11.48 -3.13 -6.57
CA ILE A 231 -11.85 -1.82 -7.11
C ILE A 231 -13.11 -1.33 -6.42
N ARG A 232 -13.15 -0.05 -6.07
CA ARG A 232 -14.30 0.61 -5.43
C ARG A 232 -14.73 1.82 -6.24
N VAL A 233 -16.04 2.06 -6.31
CA VAL A 233 -16.62 3.26 -6.90
C VAL A 233 -17.45 3.97 -5.84
N GLY A 234 -17.12 5.23 -5.56
CA GLY A 234 -17.76 6.07 -4.56
C GLY A 234 -18.31 7.35 -5.18
N PRO A 235 -19.62 7.45 -5.43
CA PRO A 235 -20.26 8.69 -5.88
C PRO A 235 -20.40 9.66 -4.71
N ILE A 236 -19.76 10.82 -4.84
CA ILE A 236 -19.78 11.91 -3.86
C ILE A 236 -20.61 13.06 -4.43
N PHE A 237 -21.56 13.58 -3.67
CA PHE A 237 -22.33 14.76 -4.03
C PHE A 237 -22.38 15.71 -2.83
N GLU A 238 -21.96 16.96 -3.06
CA GLU A 238 -21.91 18.02 -2.03
C GLU A 238 -21.16 17.62 -0.75
N GLY A 239 -20.10 16.82 -0.90
CA GLY A 239 -19.24 16.35 0.18
C GLY A 239 -19.73 15.06 0.85
N TYR A 240 -20.87 14.51 0.45
CA TYR A 240 -21.45 13.30 1.02
C TYR A 240 -21.38 12.11 0.07
N LEU A 241 -21.06 10.93 0.62
CA LEU A 241 -21.11 9.67 -0.13
C LEU A 241 -22.56 9.23 -0.34
N ILE A 242 -22.95 9.00 -1.59
CA ILE A 242 -24.23 8.38 -1.95
C ILE A 242 -24.09 6.88 -1.73
N LYS A 243 -24.51 6.42 -0.54
CA LYS A 243 -24.34 5.02 -0.10
C LYS A 243 -24.92 4.00 -1.07
N ALA A 244 -26.07 4.29 -1.69
CA ALA A 244 -26.70 3.39 -2.67
C ALA A 244 -25.81 3.13 -3.90
N GLY A 245 -25.02 4.13 -4.32
CA GLY A 245 -24.09 4.00 -5.44
C GLY A 245 -22.66 3.65 -5.04
N ALA A 246 -22.37 3.49 -3.75
CA ALA A 246 -21.06 3.05 -3.29
C ALA A 246 -20.90 1.54 -3.56
N LEU A 247 -20.12 1.19 -4.58
CA LEU A 247 -19.96 -0.19 -5.02
C LEU A 247 -18.53 -0.68 -4.78
N HIS A 248 -18.44 -1.98 -4.49
CA HIS A 248 -17.19 -2.68 -4.23
C HIS A 248 -17.15 -3.95 -5.08
N GLN A 249 -16.11 -4.08 -5.90
CA GLN A 249 -15.87 -5.27 -6.70
C GLN A 249 -14.65 -6.02 -6.15
N PRO A 250 -14.85 -7.04 -5.29
CA PRO A 250 -13.76 -7.92 -4.88
C PRO A 250 -13.30 -8.75 -6.08
N LEU A 251 -12.09 -9.29 -5.98
CA LEU A 251 -11.46 -10.11 -7.03
C LEU A 251 -11.22 -9.35 -8.36
N LEU A 252 -11.29 -8.02 -8.31
CA LEU A 252 -10.89 -7.11 -9.38
C LEU A 252 -9.91 -6.11 -8.75
N GLY A 253 -8.65 -6.07 -9.18
CA GLY A 253 -7.65 -5.20 -8.55
C GLY A 253 -6.23 -5.73 -8.68
N GLY A 254 -5.31 -5.13 -7.92
CA GLY A 254 -3.89 -5.49 -7.94
C GLY A 254 -3.59 -6.95 -7.60
N ASP A 255 -4.27 -7.54 -6.62
CA ASP A 255 -4.03 -8.92 -6.18
C ASP A 255 -4.59 -9.93 -7.19
N ALA A 256 -5.72 -9.61 -7.84
CA ALA A 256 -6.27 -10.39 -8.96
C ALA A 256 -5.31 -10.38 -10.17
N LEU A 257 -4.76 -9.21 -10.50
CA LEU A 257 -3.72 -9.07 -11.53
C LEU A 257 -2.48 -9.93 -11.21
N THR A 258 -2.02 -9.90 -9.95
CA THR A 258 -0.88 -10.70 -9.48
C THR A 258 -1.17 -12.20 -9.57
N SER A 259 -2.37 -12.63 -9.16
CA SER A 259 -2.81 -14.01 -9.32
C SER A 259 -2.83 -14.44 -10.79
N GLN A 260 -3.39 -13.62 -11.67
CA GLN A 260 -3.44 -13.94 -13.09
C GLN A 260 -2.03 -13.96 -13.71
N ALA A 261 -1.13 -13.07 -13.27
CA ALA A 261 0.26 -13.08 -13.70
C ALA A 261 0.93 -14.42 -13.37
N ARG A 262 0.68 -14.96 -12.17
CA ARG A 262 1.13 -16.31 -11.80
C ARG A 262 0.60 -17.37 -12.78
N THR A 263 -0.71 -17.39 -13.03
CA THR A 263 -1.33 -18.37 -13.94
C THR A 263 -0.77 -18.28 -15.35
N ILE A 264 -0.65 -17.07 -15.91
CA ILE A 264 -0.10 -16.90 -17.27
C ILE A 264 1.35 -17.33 -17.33
N LEU A 265 2.18 -16.93 -16.36
CA LEU A 265 3.60 -17.28 -16.36
C LEU A 265 3.82 -18.79 -16.18
N LEU A 266 3.18 -19.40 -15.18
CA LEU A 266 3.42 -20.80 -14.84
C LEU A 266 2.65 -21.77 -15.74
N ASP A 267 1.38 -21.50 -16.03
CA ASP A 267 0.50 -22.46 -16.70
C ASP A 267 0.47 -22.26 -18.20
N ASP A 268 0.37 -21.02 -18.68
CA ASP A 268 0.25 -20.76 -20.11
C ASP A 268 1.62 -20.66 -20.79
N LEU A 269 2.57 -19.96 -20.16
CA LEU A 269 3.91 -19.71 -20.72
C LEU A 269 4.99 -20.69 -20.23
N LYS A 270 4.69 -21.50 -19.22
CA LYS A 270 5.61 -22.50 -18.63
C LYS A 270 6.94 -21.91 -18.14
N ILE A 271 6.90 -20.69 -17.60
CA ILE A 271 8.03 -19.97 -16.98
C ILE A 271 8.04 -20.29 -15.49
N GLY A 272 8.56 -21.47 -15.11
CA GLY A 272 8.65 -21.87 -13.71
C GLY A 272 9.85 -22.80 -13.43
N PRO A 273 10.24 -22.97 -12.15
CA PRO A 273 9.61 -22.40 -10.95
C PRO A 273 9.88 -20.90 -10.74
N LEU A 274 9.02 -20.22 -9.98
CA LEU A 274 9.20 -18.81 -9.62
C LEU A 274 10.12 -18.69 -8.40
N HIS A 275 11.41 -18.49 -8.64
CA HIS A 275 12.41 -18.26 -7.59
C HIS A 275 12.24 -16.88 -6.93
N ILE A 276 12.41 -16.82 -5.62
CA ILE A 276 12.48 -15.56 -4.87
C ILE A 276 13.94 -15.10 -4.75
N PRO A 277 14.22 -13.79 -4.61
CA PRO A 277 15.59 -13.28 -4.49
C PRO A 277 16.41 -13.98 -3.41
N GLN A 278 15.78 -14.33 -2.28
CA GLN A 278 16.43 -14.99 -1.15
C GLN A 278 16.94 -16.41 -1.47
N GLN A 279 16.50 -17.02 -2.57
CA GLN A 279 16.98 -18.33 -3.03
C GLN A 279 18.15 -18.23 -4.02
N VAL A 280 18.61 -17.03 -4.37
CA VAL A 280 19.66 -16.80 -5.36
C VAL A 280 20.92 -16.34 -4.64
N GLU A 281 21.95 -17.19 -4.56
CA GLU A 281 23.26 -16.79 -4.00
C GLU A 281 24.07 -16.03 -5.05
N HIS A 282 24.16 -16.60 -6.25
CA HIS A 282 24.79 -15.97 -7.41
C HIS A 282 23.97 -16.26 -8.67
N LYS A 283 23.78 -15.26 -9.53
CA LYS A 283 23.18 -15.46 -10.87
C LYS A 283 24.22 -15.17 -11.96
N PHE A 284 24.13 -15.88 -13.07
CA PHE A 284 25.02 -15.73 -14.21
C PHE A 284 24.26 -15.17 -15.41
N PRO A 285 24.90 -14.36 -16.27
CA PRO A 285 24.28 -13.89 -17.49
C PRO A 285 23.86 -15.06 -18.39
N VAL A 286 22.63 -14.97 -18.91
CA VAL A 286 22.08 -15.91 -19.90
C VAL A 286 21.48 -15.13 -21.06
N GLU A 287 21.51 -15.72 -22.26
CA GLU A 287 20.85 -15.13 -23.42
C GLU A 287 19.32 -15.13 -23.26
N LEU A 288 18.65 -14.32 -24.08
CA LEU A 288 17.20 -14.16 -24.02
C LEU A 288 16.46 -15.50 -24.11
N SER A 289 15.57 -15.73 -23.13
CA SER A 289 14.73 -16.94 -23.01
C SER A 289 15.48 -18.26 -22.80
N GLN A 290 16.80 -18.23 -22.58
CA GLN A 290 17.53 -19.42 -22.14
C GLN A 290 17.24 -19.71 -20.66
N PRO A 291 17.33 -20.99 -20.23
CA PRO A 291 17.15 -21.36 -18.84
C PRO A 291 18.06 -20.55 -17.91
N ALA A 292 17.55 -20.16 -16.74
CA ALA A 292 18.33 -19.47 -15.73
C ALA A 292 19.57 -20.30 -15.34
N LYS A 293 20.67 -19.59 -15.10
CA LYS A 293 21.89 -20.16 -14.52
C LYS A 293 22.16 -19.43 -13.22
N MET A 294 21.96 -20.13 -12.09
CA MET A 294 22.18 -19.60 -10.75
C MET A 294 22.77 -20.64 -9.81
N GLU A 295 23.46 -20.16 -8.77
CA GLU A 295 23.80 -20.91 -7.58
C GLU A 295 22.68 -20.70 -6.53
N PRO A 296 21.99 -21.77 -6.11
CA PRO A 296 20.88 -21.64 -5.17
C PRO A 296 21.37 -21.45 -3.73
N LYS A 297 20.72 -20.54 -3.01
CA LYS A 297 20.83 -20.40 -1.56
C LYS A 297 19.78 -21.27 -0.88
N MET A 298 20.22 -22.24 -0.08
CA MET A 298 19.31 -23.08 0.70
C MET A 298 18.74 -22.31 1.89
N LEU A 299 17.45 -21.98 1.81
CA LEU A 299 16.70 -21.39 2.91
C LEU A 299 16.32 -22.48 3.91
N LYS A 300 16.70 -22.31 5.18
CA LYS A 300 16.38 -23.27 6.24
C LYS A 300 15.03 -22.93 6.88
N ASP A 301 14.16 -23.93 6.95
CA ASP A 301 12.90 -23.90 7.72
C ASP A 301 11.97 -22.71 7.41
N VAL A 302 11.99 -22.19 6.17
CA VAL A 302 11.04 -21.14 5.74
C VAL A 302 9.65 -21.72 5.50
N THR A 303 8.61 -20.96 5.84
CA THR A 303 7.21 -21.41 5.71
C THR A 303 6.65 -21.15 4.30
N ASP A 304 5.55 -21.82 3.96
CA ASP A 304 4.83 -21.58 2.70
C ASP A 304 4.30 -20.15 2.59
N SER A 305 3.91 -19.54 3.72
CA SER A 305 3.46 -18.15 3.74
C SER A 305 4.60 -17.17 3.39
N PHE A 306 5.82 -17.44 3.86
CA PHE A 306 7.01 -16.68 3.50
C PHE A 306 7.29 -16.80 1.99
N MET A 307 7.29 -18.05 1.48
CA MET A 307 7.49 -18.30 0.05
C MET A 307 6.43 -17.63 -0.81
N THR A 308 5.16 -17.75 -0.44
CA THR A 308 4.02 -17.16 -1.17
C THR A 308 4.10 -15.64 -1.18
N TYR A 309 4.41 -15.02 -0.04
CA TYR A 309 4.58 -13.58 0.07
C TYR A 309 5.67 -13.06 -0.88
N HIS A 310 6.86 -13.66 -0.85
CA HIS A 310 7.99 -13.21 -1.68
C HIS A 310 7.78 -13.52 -3.17
N GLN A 311 7.15 -14.64 -3.51
CA GLN A 311 6.76 -14.90 -4.89
C GLN A 311 5.74 -13.86 -5.39
N ASN A 312 4.79 -13.44 -4.56
CA ASN A 312 3.85 -12.39 -4.94
C ASN A 312 4.56 -11.04 -5.14
N LEU A 313 5.60 -10.73 -4.34
CA LEU A 313 6.42 -9.54 -4.59
C LEU A 313 7.13 -9.57 -5.95
N VAL A 314 7.66 -10.73 -6.37
CA VAL A 314 8.24 -10.88 -7.72
C VAL A 314 7.19 -10.68 -8.81
N LEU A 315 5.97 -11.19 -8.60
CA LEU A 315 4.88 -11.01 -9.54
C LEU A 315 4.35 -9.57 -9.57
N ASP A 316 4.39 -8.87 -8.43
CA ASP A 316 4.06 -7.45 -8.35
C ASP A 316 5.07 -6.61 -9.13
N ASP A 317 6.37 -6.87 -8.99
CA ASP A 317 7.41 -6.21 -9.77
C ASP A 317 7.25 -6.46 -11.28
N PHE A 318 6.97 -7.72 -11.66
CA PHE A 318 6.64 -8.07 -13.04
C PHE A 318 5.42 -7.30 -13.55
N LYS A 319 4.35 -7.24 -12.75
CA LYS A 319 3.12 -6.54 -13.08
C LYS A 319 3.38 -5.04 -13.28
N GLU A 320 4.05 -4.40 -12.34
CA GLU A 320 4.32 -2.96 -12.35
C GLU A 320 5.25 -2.55 -13.50
N SER A 321 6.23 -3.40 -13.84
CA SER A 321 7.19 -3.15 -14.92
C SER A 321 6.63 -3.48 -16.31
N THR A 322 5.87 -4.57 -16.43
CA THR A 322 5.56 -5.17 -17.73
C THR A 322 4.14 -4.90 -18.20
N VAL A 323 3.14 -4.99 -17.32
CA VAL A 323 1.72 -4.94 -17.71
C VAL A 323 1.38 -3.59 -18.34
N GLN A 324 0.54 -3.65 -19.38
CA GLN A 324 0.01 -2.48 -20.06
C GLN A 324 -1.42 -2.79 -20.49
N ILE A 325 -2.33 -1.84 -20.31
CA ILE A 325 -3.71 -1.94 -20.76
C ILE A 325 -3.79 -1.42 -22.19
N SER A 326 -4.52 -2.13 -23.04
CA SER A 326 -4.81 -1.67 -24.39
C SER A 326 -5.79 -0.50 -24.33
N GLU A 327 -5.45 0.61 -24.98
CA GLU A 327 -6.28 1.83 -25.08
C GLU A 327 -7.64 1.56 -25.75
N LEU A 328 -7.69 0.53 -26.60
CA LEU A 328 -8.88 0.04 -27.30
C LEU A 328 -9.22 -1.37 -26.84
N SER A 329 -10.37 -1.88 -27.27
CA SER A 329 -10.76 -3.28 -27.08
C SER A 329 -9.65 -4.24 -27.52
N PHE A 330 -9.47 -5.33 -26.77
CA PHE A 330 -8.39 -6.29 -26.99
C PHE A 330 -8.46 -6.90 -28.40
N ASN A 331 -7.40 -6.68 -29.19
CA ASN A 331 -7.22 -7.30 -30.50
C ASN A 331 -5.82 -7.94 -30.56
N GLY A 332 -5.78 -9.27 -30.45
CA GLY A 332 -4.52 -10.01 -30.37
C GLY A 332 -3.61 -9.81 -31.60
N THR A 333 -4.17 -9.65 -32.79
CA THR A 333 -3.41 -9.46 -34.03
C THR A 333 -2.68 -8.12 -34.06
N GLU A 334 -3.37 -7.04 -33.66
CA GLU A 334 -2.76 -5.70 -33.59
C GLU A 334 -1.79 -5.59 -32.42
N LEU A 335 -2.13 -6.16 -31.26
CA LEU A 335 -1.28 -6.14 -30.07
C LEU A 335 0.00 -6.97 -30.26
N ALA A 336 -0.04 -8.04 -31.05
CA ALA A 336 1.15 -8.82 -31.40
C ALA A 336 2.19 -8.03 -32.21
N ARG A 337 1.81 -6.91 -32.85
CA ARG A 337 2.73 -6.02 -33.57
C ARG A 337 3.35 -4.94 -32.69
N ARG A 338 2.91 -4.81 -31.43
CA ARG A 338 3.46 -3.81 -30.51
C ARG A 338 4.90 -4.19 -30.12
N PRO A 339 5.78 -3.21 -29.84
CA PRO A 339 7.14 -3.49 -29.39
C PRO A 339 7.13 -4.34 -28.11
N PRO A 340 8.02 -5.34 -27.97
CA PRO A 340 8.13 -6.14 -26.75
C PRO A 340 8.56 -5.29 -25.56
N LYS A 341 8.23 -5.77 -24.35
CA LYS A 341 8.85 -5.31 -23.10
C LYS A 341 9.72 -6.43 -22.54
N TYR A 342 10.93 -6.09 -22.14
CA TYR A 342 11.86 -7.01 -21.51
C TYR A 342 11.59 -7.08 -20.00
N TYR A 343 11.73 -8.27 -19.41
CA TYR A 343 11.75 -8.46 -17.98
C TYR A 343 12.70 -9.60 -17.61
N GLU A 344 13.41 -9.44 -16.50
CA GLU A 344 14.35 -10.42 -15.92
C GLU A 344 13.87 -10.82 -14.53
N PHE A 345 13.74 -12.12 -14.30
CA PHE A 345 13.36 -12.71 -13.03
C PHE A 345 14.55 -12.77 -12.06
N PRO A 346 14.33 -12.96 -10.75
CA PRO A 346 15.42 -12.96 -9.76
C PRO A 346 16.55 -13.95 -10.04
N ASP A 347 16.25 -15.09 -10.65
CA ASP A 347 17.20 -16.14 -11.03
C ASP A 347 18.01 -15.83 -12.31
N GLY A 348 17.72 -14.71 -12.98
CA GLY A 348 18.35 -14.30 -14.23
C GLY A 348 17.63 -14.80 -15.49
N TYR A 349 16.60 -15.66 -15.37
CA TYR A 349 15.74 -15.97 -16.52
C TYR A 349 15.12 -14.69 -17.05
N ASN A 350 15.15 -14.48 -18.35
CA ASN A 350 14.65 -13.25 -18.95
C ASN A 350 13.94 -13.49 -20.26
N ARG A 351 12.93 -12.67 -20.55
CA ARG A 351 12.09 -12.82 -21.75
C ARG A 351 11.45 -11.51 -22.18
N ASN A 352 11.13 -11.45 -23.47
CA ASN A 352 10.31 -10.41 -24.07
C ASN A 352 8.82 -10.76 -24.01
N PHE A 353 8.01 -9.83 -23.51
CA PHE A 353 6.56 -9.90 -23.42
C PHE A 353 5.90 -8.95 -24.42
N VAL A 354 5.04 -9.50 -25.29
CA VAL A 354 4.29 -8.74 -26.30
C VAL A 354 2.81 -8.77 -25.96
N ILE A 355 2.06 -9.76 -26.47
CA ILE A 355 0.61 -9.86 -26.26
C ILE A 355 0.24 -10.14 -24.80
N ASP A 356 1.06 -10.92 -24.09
CA ASP A 356 0.77 -11.38 -22.72
C ASP A 356 0.69 -10.23 -21.72
N ARG A 357 1.47 -9.15 -21.94
CA ARG A 357 1.42 -7.96 -21.08
C ARG A 357 0.09 -7.20 -21.16
N PHE A 358 -0.62 -7.34 -22.29
CA PHE A 358 -1.94 -6.75 -22.51
C PHE A 358 -3.07 -7.65 -22.04
N ARG A 359 -2.89 -8.98 -22.14
CA ARG A 359 -3.87 -9.95 -21.63
C ARG A 359 -4.14 -9.73 -20.15
N LEU A 360 -3.10 -9.47 -19.36
CA LEU A 360 -3.23 -9.20 -17.93
C LEU A 360 -4.10 -7.96 -17.64
N GLY A 361 -3.89 -6.88 -18.38
CA GLY A 361 -4.64 -5.63 -18.22
C GLY A 361 -6.12 -5.74 -18.62
N GLU A 362 -6.45 -6.62 -19.56
CA GLU A 362 -7.81 -6.78 -20.08
C GLU A 362 -8.81 -7.23 -19.01
N GLN A 363 -8.34 -7.81 -17.90
CA GLN A 363 -9.20 -8.29 -16.80
C GLN A 363 -9.94 -7.23 -16.05
N LEU A 364 -9.39 -6.02 -16.05
CA LEU A 364 -10.08 -4.89 -15.45
C LEU A 364 -11.34 -4.53 -16.23
N PHE A 365 -11.48 -4.97 -17.48
CA PHE A 365 -12.62 -4.65 -18.35
C PHE A 365 -13.49 -5.87 -18.69
N HIS A 366 -12.87 -7.04 -18.89
CA HIS A 366 -13.57 -8.29 -19.26
C HIS A 366 -13.22 -9.46 -18.32
N PRO A 367 -13.53 -9.37 -17.01
CA PRO A 367 -13.11 -10.36 -16.00
C PRO A 367 -13.56 -11.80 -16.28
N GLY A 368 -14.63 -12.03 -17.05
CA GLY A 368 -15.08 -13.37 -17.43
C GLY A 368 -14.09 -14.20 -18.26
N GLN A 369 -13.04 -13.56 -18.80
CA GLN A 369 -11.97 -14.25 -19.56
C GLN A 369 -10.80 -14.72 -18.68
N PHE A 370 -10.85 -14.45 -17.36
CA PHE A 370 -9.73 -14.66 -16.43
C PHE A 370 -9.89 -15.92 -15.60
N ARG A 371 -8.75 -16.52 -15.24
CA ARG A 371 -8.69 -17.69 -14.36
C ARG A 371 -8.35 -17.22 -12.95
N HIS A 372 -9.18 -17.58 -11.99
CA HIS A 372 -8.95 -17.35 -10.57
C HIS A 372 -7.79 -18.23 -10.04
N GLN A 373 -7.38 -18.01 -8.78
CA GLN A 373 -6.30 -18.74 -8.09
C GLN A 373 -6.43 -20.27 -8.13
N THR A 374 -7.65 -20.78 -8.29
CA THR A 374 -7.96 -22.22 -8.40
C THR A 374 -7.84 -22.77 -9.83
N GLY A 375 -7.49 -21.92 -10.81
CA GLY A 375 -7.49 -22.26 -12.24
C GLY A 375 -8.88 -22.19 -12.89
N GLU A 376 -9.93 -21.95 -12.12
CA GLU A 376 -11.31 -21.82 -12.61
C GLU A 376 -11.60 -20.42 -13.16
N PRO A 377 -12.55 -20.25 -14.11
CA PRO A 377 -12.97 -18.93 -14.56
C PRO A 377 -13.43 -18.03 -13.39
N ALA A 378 -13.23 -16.71 -13.53
CA ALA A 378 -13.76 -15.76 -12.55
C ALA A 378 -15.27 -15.96 -12.37
N PRO A 379 -15.80 -15.88 -11.13
CA PRO A 379 -17.23 -15.97 -10.89
C PRO A 379 -18.01 -14.96 -11.74
N SER A 380 -19.21 -15.33 -12.20
CA SER A 380 -20.07 -14.44 -12.99
C SER A 380 -20.51 -13.16 -12.25
N SER A 381 -20.33 -13.13 -10.93
CA SER A 381 -20.53 -11.95 -10.09
C SER A 381 -19.42 -10.91 -10.24
N VAL A 382 -18.27 -11.25 -10.82
CA VAL A 382 -17.18 -10.31 -11.08
C VAL A 382 -17.44 -9.58 -12.39
N ILE A 383 -17.66 -8.26 -12.30
CA ILE A 383 -17.93 -7.39 -13.45
C ILE A 383 -16.76 -6.45 -13.73
N GLY A 384 -16.65 -5.99 -14.97
CA GLY A 384 -15.58 -5.07 -15.38
C GLY A 384 -15.73 -3.66 -14.80
N LEU A 385 -14.65 -2.88 -14.86
CA LEU A 385 -14.55 -1.52 -14.35
C LEU A 385 -15.62 -0.59 -14.94
N ALA A 386 -15.82 -0.63 -16.26
CA ALA A 386 -16.82 0.20 -16.94
C ALA A 386 -18.25 -0.17 -16.52
N GLU A 387 -18.55 -1.46 -16.38
CA GLU A 387 -19.85 -1.92 -15.91
C GLU A 387 -20.09 -1.51 -14.45
N LEU A 388 -19.08 -1.63 -13.59
CA LEU A 388 -19.14 -1.22 -12.19
C LEU A 388 -19.45 0.28 -12.04
N ILE A 389 -18.78 1.11 -12.84
CA ILE A 389 -19.01 2.57 -12.89
C ILE A 389 -20.44 2.88 -13.34
N ASN A 390 -20.90 2.24 -14.41
CA ASN A 390 -22.26 2.43 -14.91
C ASN A 390 -23.32 1.99 -13.89
N LYS A 391 -23.11 0.86 -13.19
CA LYS A 391 -24.00 0.42 -12.11
C LYS A 391 -24.03 1.42 -10.97
N SER A 392 -22.89 1.96 -10.55
CA SER A 392 -22.81 2.98 -9.50
C SER A 392 -23.61 4.24 -9.88
N LEU A 393 -23.45 4.73 -11.11
CA LEU A 393 -24.20 5.88 -11.62
C LEU A 393 -25.71 5.61 -11.69
N GLN A 394 -26.13 4.39 -12.04
CA GLN A 394 -27.54 4.01 -12.08
C GLN A 394 -28.21 4.03 -10.71
N GLN A 395 -27.46 3.79 -9.63
CA GLN A 395 -27.95 3.91 -8.25
C GLN A 395 -28.05 5.36 -7.75
N CYS A 396 -27.54 6.32 -8.53
CA CYS A 396 -27.63 7.75 -8.22
C CYS A 396 -28.84 8.38 -8.94
N ASP A 397 -29.43 9.42 -8.34
CA ASP A 397 -30.52 10.18 -8.94
C ASP A 397 -30.09 10.87 -10.23
N ALA A 398 -31.01 10.98 -11.20
CA ALA A 398 -30.72 11.50 -12.54
C ALA A 398 -30.14 12.92 -12.52
N GLU A 399 -30.60 13.76 -11.60
CA GLU A 399 -30.15 15.15 -11.42
C GLU A 399 -28.68 15.25 -10.96
N VAL A 400 -28.21 14.25 -10.21
CA VAL A 400 -26.86 14.21 -9.64
C VAL A 400 -25.84 13.66 -10.65
N ARG A 401 -26.25 12.72 -11.52
CA ARG A 401 -25.37 12.01 -12.45
C ARG A 401 -24.52 12.94 -13.32
N GLY A 402 -25.08 14.06 -13.79
CA GLY A 402 -24.34 15.03 -14.62
C GLY A 402 -23.11 15.61 -13.90
N SER A 403 -23.25 15.93 -12.61
CA SER A 403 -22.15 16.44 -11.78
C SER A 403 -21.08 15.38 -11.51
N LEU A 404 -21.51 14.13 -11.29
CA LEU A 404 -20.61 12.98 -11.10
C LEU A 404 -19.80 12.68 -12.35
N ILE A 405 -20.47 12.59 -13.51
CA ILE A 405 -19.85 12.29 -14.81
C ILE A 405 -18.87 13.39 -15.24
N GLY A 406 -19.13 14.64 -14.87
CA GLY A 406 -18.22 15.75 -15.13
C GLY A 406 -16.93 15.70 -14.30
N ASN A 407 -16.87 14.86 -13.26
CA ASN A 407 -15.78 14.83 -12.28
C ASN A 407 -15.43 13.38 -11.88
N LEU A 408 -14.99 12.55 -12.84
CA LEU A 408 -14.42 11.24 -12.51
C LEU A 408 -13.04 11.42 -11.89
N ILE A 409 -12.75 10.75 -10.79
CA ILE A 409 -11.44 10.78 -10.12
C ILE A 409 -10.90 9.36 -10.07
N LEU A 410 -9.76 9.10 -10.69
CA LEU A 410 -9.08 7.80 -10.60
C LEU A 410 -7.98 7.86 -9.53
N THR A 411 -8.02 6.95 -8.56
CA THR A 411 -7.08 6.87 -7.43
C THR A 411 -6.73 5.41 -7.09
N GLY A 412 -5.85 5.21 -6.11
CA GLY A 412 -5.36 3.90 -5.69
C GLY A 412 -4.13 3.44 -6.48
N GLY A 413 -3.37 2.48 -5.95
CA GLY A 413 -2.11 2.03 -6.58
C GLY A 413 -2.29 1.51 -8.01
N GLY A 414 -3.38 0.79 -8.28
CA GLY A 414 -3.71 0.24 -9.59
C GLY A 414 -4.05 1.30 -10.64
N SER A 415 -4.36 2.54 -10.23
CA SER A 415 -4.58 3.66 -11.17
C SER A 415 -3.35 3.99 -12.01
N SER A 416 -2.16 3.57 -11.56
CA SER A 416 -0.89 3.81 -12.26
C SER A 416 -0.55 2.76 -13.32
N LEU A 417 -1.45 1.80 -13.58
CA LEU A 417 -1.28 0.85 -14.70
C LEU A 417 -1.31 1.62 -16.03
N ASN A 418 -0.27 1.41 -16.83
CA ASN A 418 -0.11 2.09 -18.12
C ASN A 418 -1.29 1.77 -19.05
N GLY A 419 -1.94 2.79 -19.63
CA GLY A 419 -3.07 2.65 -20.54
C GLY A 419 -4.45 2.53 -19.88
N LEU A 420 -4.53 2.45 -18.54
CA LEU A 420 -5.80 2.31 -17.82
C LEU A 420 -6.71 3.52 -18.06
N SER A 421 -6.14 4.72 -18.01
CA SER A 421 -6.86 5.98 -18.19
C SER A 421 -7.47 6.12 -19.58
N GLU A 422 -6.68 5.80 -20.60
CA GLU A 422 -7.06 5.86 -22.00
C GLU A 422 -8.15 4.85 -22.29
N ARG A 423 -7.99 3.61 -21.80
CA ARG A 423 -8.99 2.56 -21.95
C ARG A 423 -10.28 2.92 -21.22
N LEU A 424 -10.19 3.45 -20.00
CA LEU A 424 -11.37 3.87 -19.26
C LEU A 424 -12.11 4.99 -20.00
N ASN A 425 -11.39 5.99 -20.51
CA ASN A 425 -11.98 7.05 -21.33
C ASN A 425 -12.61 6.50 -22.61
N PHE A 426 -12.02 5.48 -23.24
CA PHE A 426 -12.60 4.81 -24.40
C PHE A 426 -13.93 4.11 -24.05
N GLU A 427 -13.96 3.31 -22.98
CA GLU A 427 -15.15 2.55 -22.54
C GLU A 427 -16.30 3.46 -22.09
N LEU A 428 -15.98 4.62 -21.49
CA LEU A 428 -16.97 5.57 -20.99
C LEU A 428 -17.40 6.62 -22.03
N GLY A 429 -16.97 6.51 -23.29
CA GLY A 429 -17.39 7.46 -24.33
C GLY A 429 -16.77 8.85 -24.19
N ARG A 430 -15.50 8.93 -23.77
CA ARG A 430 -14.68 10.14 -23.61
C ARG A 430 -15.15 11.09 -22.51
N MET A 431 -15.64 10.55 -21.40
CA MET A 431 -15.87 11.34 -20.18
C MET A 431 -14.54 11.89 -19.64
N PRO A 432 -14.51 13.12 -19.12
CA PRO A 432 -13.29 13.70 -18.54
C PRO A 432 -12.95 13.00 -17.22
N THR A 433 -11.94 12.12 -17.26
CA THR A 433 -11.38 11.48 -16.07
C THR A 433 -10.21 12.31 -15.55
N TYR A 434 -10.34 12.83 -14.32
CA TYR A 434 -9.27 13.47 -13.59
C TYR A 434 -8.35 12.42 -12.97
N ILE A 435 -7.07 12.59 -13.23
CA ILE A 435 -6.01 11.73 -12.73
C ILE A 435 -4.89 12.65 -12.29
N SER A 436 -4.48 12.57 -11.02
CA SER A 436 -3.32 13.35 -10.59
C SER A 436 -2.09 12.94 -11.41
N PRO A 437 -1.30 13.88 -11.93
CA PRO A 437 -0.04 13.56 -12.60
C PRO A 437 0.98 12.95 -11.63
N SER A 438 0.89 13.27 -10.34
CA SER A 438 1.77 12.73 -9.30
C SER A 438 1.38 11.29 -8.93
N SER A 439 2.31 10.36 -9.11
CA SER A 439 2.11 8.96 -8.69
C SER A 439 1.85 8.82 -7.19
N HIS A 440 2.45 9.70 -6.38
CA HIS A 440 2.24 9.75 -4.93
C HIS A 440 0.81 10.16 -4.59
N GLU A 441 0.29 11.19 -5.24
CA GLU A 441 -1.09 11.66 -5.02
C GLU A 441 -2.12 10.62 -5.45
N ARG A 442 -1.87 9.91 -6.56
CA ARG A 442 -2.73 8.79 -6.98
C ARG A 442 -2.72 7.64 -5.96
N ARG A 443 -1.54 7.27 -5.47
CA ARG A 443 -1.38 6.13 -4.55
C ARG A 443 -1.98 6.42 -3.16
N PHE A 444 -1.96 7.68 -2.73
CA PHE A 444 -2.29 8.08 -1.36
C PHE A 444 -3.46 9.06 -1.27
N GLY A 445 -4.30 9.18 -2.29
CA GLY A 445 -5.33 10.23 -2.37
C GLY A 445 -6.25 10.31 -1.15
N ALA A 446 -6.71 9.18 -0.61
CA ALA A 446 -7.54 9.17 0.60
C ALA A 446 -6.76 9.63 1.84
N TRP A 447 -5.50 9.21 2.00
CA TRP A 447 -4.63 9.65 3.09
C TRP A 447 -4.35 11.16 3.00
N ILE A 448 -4.06 11.68 1.79
CA ILE A 448 -3.82 13.11 1.54
C ILE A 448 -5.08 13.91 1.88
N GLY A 449 -6.25 13.43 1.48
CA GLY A 449 -7.52 14.05 1.85
C GLY A 449 -7.74 14.10 3.36
N GLY A 450 -7.36 13.03 4.07
CA GLY A 450 -7.34 13.00 5.53
C GLY A 450 -6.37 14.00 6.15
N SER A 451 -5.16 14.11 5.60
CA SER A 451 -4.14 15.08 6.01
C SER A 451 -4.63 16.53 5.88
N ILE A 452 -5.19 16.87 4.72
CA ILE A 452 -5.75 18.21 4.48
C ILE A 452 -6.93 18.45 5.42
N LEU A 453 -7.91 17.54 5.47
CA LEU A 453 -9.13 17.72 6.27
C LEU A 453 -8.81 17.93 7.75
N ALA A 454 -7.92 17.10 8.31
CA ALA A 454 -7.59 17.16 9.73
C ALA A 454 -6.70 18.37 10.11
N SER A 455 -6.09 19.04 9.13
CA SER A 455 -5.35 20.28 9.34
C SER A 455 -6.24 21.54 9.41
N LEU A 456 -7.53 21.43 9.08
CA LEU A 456 -8.43 22.58 9.07
C LEU A 456 -8.91 22.91 10.48
N SER A 457 -8.79 24.18 10.87
CA SER A 457 -9.30 24.67 12.17
C SER A 457 -10.82 24.51 12.32
N THR A 458 -11.57 24.61 11.21
CA THR A 458 -13.02 24.40 11.18
C THR A 458 -13.43 22.94 11.39
N PHE A 459 -12.50 21.99 11.20
CA PHE A 459 -12.77 20.56 11.35
C PHE A 459 -12.82 20.12 12.82
N GLN A 460 -12.29 20.93 13.75
CA GLN A 460 -12.13 20.56 15.16
C GLN A 460 -13.45 20.20 15.87
N GLN A 461 -14.60 20.63 15.36
CA GLN A 461 -15.92 20.32 15.94
C GLN A 461 -16.46 18.94 15.55
N LEU A 462 -15.88 18.31 14.52
CA LEU A 462 -16.33 17.03 13.97
C LEU A 462 -15.71 15.81 14.65
N TRP A 463 -14.63 16.00 15.40
CA TRP A 463 -14.02 14.93 16.17
C TRP A 463 -15.03 14.31 17.16
N LEU A 464 -14.94 12.98 17.30
CA LEU A 464 -15.52 12.26 18.41
C LEU A 464 -14.51 12.28 19.55
N THR A 465 -14.80 12.96 20.64
CA THR A 465 -13.91 13.02 21.80
C THR A 465 -14.06 11.77 22.69
N LYS A 466 -13.02 11.46 23.46
CA LYS A 466 -13.08 10.36 24.44
C LYS A 466 -14.20 10.55 25.47
N GLN A 467 -14.50 11.79 25.84
CA GLN A 467 -15.60 12.11 26.76
C GLN A 467 -16.96 11.81 26.13
N GLU A 468 -17.21 12.30 24.90
CA GLU A 468 -18.45 12.02 24.17
C GLU A 468 -18.65 10.51 23.98
N TYR A 469 -17.58 9.76 23.66
CA TYR A 469 -17.64 8.30 23.53
C TYR A 469 -17.99 7.59 24.84
N LYS A 470 -17.44 8.04 25.98
CA LYS A 470 -17.81 7.48 27.30
C LYS A 470 -19.27 7.74 27.67
N GLU A 471 -19.79 8.91 27.31
CA GLU A 471 -21.16 9.33 27.64
C GLU A 471 -22.21 8.65 26.76
N HIS A 472 -21.95 8.53 25.45
CA HIS A 472 -22.95 8.09 24.45
C HIS A 472 -22.67 6.70 23.86
N GLY A 473 -21.48 6.15 24.11
CA GLY A 473 -21.04 4.86 23.60
C GLY A 473 -20.86 4.79 22.09
N ALA A 474 -20.70 3.58 21.59
CA ALA A 474 -20.36 3.27 20.20
C ALA A 474 -21.42 3.74 19.18
N SER A 475 -22.70 3.81 19.59
CA SER A 475 -23.79 4.30 18.75
C SER A 475 -23.60 5.74 18.23
N TYR A 476 -22.77 6.54 18.90
CA TYR A 476 -22.53 7.93 18.54
C TYR A 476 -21.51 8.08 17.40
N ILE A 477 -20.78 7.01 17.07
CA ILE A 477 -19.78 6.99 15.99
C ILE A 477 -20.42 7.34 14.65
N ASP A 478 -21.54 6.71 14.28
CA ASP A 478 -22.22 6.96 13.00
C ASP A 478 -22.79 8.38 12.91
N ARG A 479 -23.03 9.05 14.05
CA ARG A 479 -23.50 10.44 14.08
C ARG A 479 -22.36 11.44 13.83
N LYS A 480 -21.19 11.20 14.41
CA LYS A 480 -20.00 12.06 14.23
C LYS A 480 -19.24 11.75 12.94
N CYS A 481 -19.28 10.50 12.50
CA CYS A 481 -18.56 9.98 11.34
C CYS A 481 -19.55 9.29 10.36
N PRO A 482 -20.35 10.05 9.59
CA PRO A 482 -21.45 9.51 8.78
C PRO A 482 -21.07 8.56 7.63
#